data_AF-A0A3D5WTT3-F1
#
_entry.id   AF-A0A3D5WTT3-F1
#
_cell.length_a   1.000
_cell.length_b   1.000
_cell.length_c   1.000
_cell.angle_alpha   90.00
_cell.angle_beta   90.00
_cell.angle_gamma   90.00
#
_symmetry.space_group_name_H-M   'P 1'
#
loop_
_entity.id
_entity.type
_entity.pdbx_description
1 polymer ?
#
loop_
_entity_poly.entity_id
_entity_poly.type
_entity_poly.pdbx_seq_one_letter_code
_entity_poly.pdbx_strand_id
1 'polypeptide(L)'
;MRKVLKRLKLNKKGFTFAECIVAIALFAIVGTLAFTMFNTATRYMSKAKKEEAKRAQAQEQALLNTFKYKEDDEVKGYIIYPSRVLQVSYILTSKGNVPQYSVVLNYDTDYGAVPFAVAVEKNGTPKTQYTYNITRYQVTSDKGTKRILFVYDGDIDYDLNDPEQVKDHILPLEWVKNNYKN
;
A
#
# COMPACT_ATOMS: atom_id res chain seq x y z
N MET A 1 -24.36 -23.26 -55.11
CA MET A 1 -25.05 -23.45 -53.82
C MET A 1 -25.55 -24.89 -53.67
N ARG A 2 -24.68 -25.83 -53.25
CA ARG A 2 -25.06 -27.24 -53.04
C ARG A 2 -24.40 -27.77 -51.76
N LYS A 3 -25.26 -28.07 -50.77
CA LYS A 3 -25.10 -29.08 -49.71
C LYS A 3 -23.91 -28.93 -48.73
N VAL A 4 -23.93 -27.89 -47.89
CA VAL A 4 -23.14 -27.86 -46.64
C VAL A 4 -24.01 -27.61 -45.40
N LEU A 5 -25.30 -27.94 -45.48
CA LEU A 5 -26.07 -28.25 -44.27
C LEU A 5 -25.81 -29.72 -43.95
N LYS A 6 -24.64 -30.00 -43.36
CA LYS A 6 -24.39 -31.25 -42.65
C LYS A 6 -25.52 -31.39 -41.65
N ARG A 7 -26.43 -32.32 -41.92
CA ARG A 7 -27.56 -32.68 -41.06
C ARG A 7 -27.01 -32.87 -39.65
N LEU A 8 -27.25 -31.89 -38.77
CA LEU A 8 -27.51 -32.19 -37.37
C LEU A 8 -28.66 -33.17 -37.42
N LYS A 9 -28.34 -34.45 -37.31
CA LYS A 9 -29.31 -35.53 -37.23
C LYS A 9 -29.98 -35.35 -35.89
N LEU A 10 -30.88 -34.38 -35.80
CA LEU A 10 -31.89 -34.26 -34.76
C LEU A 10 -32.62 -35.59 -34.80
N ASN A 11 -32.30 -36.43 -33.82
CA ASN A 11 -32.95 -37.71 -33.63
C ASN A 11 -34.44 -37.37 -33.46
N LYS A 12 -35.28 -37.69 -34.44
CA LYS A 12 -36.74 -37.45 -34.40
C LYS A 12 -37.45 -38.40 -33.41
N LYS A 13 -36.72 -38.96 -32.45
CA LYS A 13 -37.30 -39.65 -31.30
C LYS A 13 -37.37 -38.59 -30.20
N GLY A 14 -38.58 -38.23 -29.79
CA GLY A 14 -38.77 -37.29 -28.68
C GLY A 14 -37.94 -37.73 -27.48
N PHE A 15 -37.41 -36.75 -26.75
CA PHE A 15 -36.61 -36.97 -25.55
C PHE A 15 -37.37 -37.91 -24.61
N THR A 16 -36.82 -39.10 -24.38
CA THR A 16 -37.44 -40.07 -23.49
C THR A 16 -37.30 -39.60 -22.05
N PHE A 17 -38.25 -39.94 -21.20
CA PHE A 17 -38.22 -39.55 -19.78
C PHE A 17 -36.90 -39.97 -19.09
N ALA A 18 -36.34 -41.12 -19.52
CA ALA A 18 -35.03 -41.61 -19.07
C ALA A 18 -33.87 -40.66 -19.46
N GLU A 19 -33.84 -40.15 -20.69
CA GLU A 19 -32.81 -39.19 -21.12
C GLU A 19 -32.89 -37.87 -20.33
N CYS A 20 -34.10 -37.44 -19.94
CA CYS A 20 -34.30 -36.25 -19.12
C CYS A 20 -33.77 -36.44 -17.68
N ILE A 21 -34.06 -37.61 -17.07
CA ILE A 21 -33.54 -37.95 -15.74
C ILE A 21 -32.01 -38.03 -15.75
N VAL A 22 -31.42 -38.67 -16.76
CA VAL A 22 -29.96 -38.76 -16.89
C VAL A 22 -29.32 -37.39 -17.06
N ALA A 23 -29.93 -36.50 -17.85
CA ALA A 23 -29.45 -35.13 -17.99
C ALA A 23 -29.49 -34.35 -16.67
N ILE A 24 -30.60 -34.44 -15.92
CA ILE A 24 -30.74 -33.79 -14.60
C ILE A 24 -29.70 -34.33 -13.61
N ALA A 25 -29.48 -35.65 -13.59
CA ALA A 25 -28.47 -36.27 -12.73
C ALA A 25 -27.05 -35.80 -13.08
N LEU A 26 -26.71 -35.70 -14.37
CA LEU A 26 -25.42 -35.19 -14.83
C LEU A 26 -25.24 -33.71 -14.43
N PHE A 27 -26.26 -32.87 -14.62
CA PHE A 27 -26.20 -31.47 -14.19
C PHE A 27 -26.08 -31.32 -12.67
N ALA A 28 -26.72 -32.19 -11.87
CA ALA A 28 -26.59 -32.17 -10.43
C ALA A 28 -25.17 -32.54 -9.96
N ILE A 29 -24.55 -33.55 -10.56
CA ILE A 29 -23.17 -33.97 -10.24
C ILE A 29 -22.17 -32.88 -10.64
N VAL A 30 -22.28 -32.36 -11.87
CA VAL A 30 -21.40 -31.28 -12.34
C VAL A 30 -21.60 -30.00 -11.52
N GLY A 31 -22.85 -29.67 -11.18
CA GLY A 31 -23.19 -28.51 -10.35
C GLY A 31 -22.60 -28.59 -8.94
N THR A 32 -22.66 -29.76 -8.29
CA THR A 32 -22.10 -29.94 -6.94
C THR A 32 -20.56 -29.90 -6.93
N LEU A 33 -19.91 -30.48 -7.95
CA LEU A 33 -18.45 -30.38 -8.13
C LEU A 33 -18.01 -28.93 -8.41
N ALA A 34 -18.70 -28.23 -9.31
CA ALA A 34 -18.40 -26.82 -9.60
C ALA A 34 -18.61 -25.92 -8.38
N PHE A 35 -19.68 -26.15 -7.61
CA PHE A 35 -20.01 -25.37 -6.42
C PHE A 35 -18.99 -25.57 -5.28
N THR A 36 -18.52 -26.81 -5.07
CA THR A 36 -17.47 -27.09 -4.08
C THR A 36 -16.13 -26.49 -4.46
N MET A 37 -15.75 -26.54 -5.74
CA MET A 37 -14.55 -25.87 -6.24
C MET A 37 -14.66 -24.34 -6.16
N PHE A 38 -15.81 -23.77 -6.49
CA PHE A 38 -16.07 -22.33 -6.37
C PHE A 38 -16.00 -21.84 -4.92
N ASN A 39 -16.60 -22.57 -3.98
CA ASN A 39 -16.51 -22.25 -2.54
C ASN A 39 -15.09 -22.38 -1.99
N THR A 40 -14.31 -23.32 -2.53
CA THR A 40 -12.90 -23.48 -2.16
C THR A 40 -12.05 -22.33 -2.70
N ALA A 41 -12.22 -21.95 -3.96
CA ALA A 41 -11.53 -20.82 -4.58
C ALA A 41 -11.87 -19.48 -3.89
N THR A 42 -13.15 -19.24 -3.56
CA THR A 42 -13.57 -18.05 -2.80
C THR A 42 -13.02 -18.05 -1.36
N ARG A 43 -12.89 -19.22 -0.71
CA ARG A 43 -12.18 -19.34 0.58
C ARG A 43 -10.69 -19.00 0.46
N TYR A 44 -9.99 -19.46 -0.57
CA TYR A 44 -8.59 -19.08 -0.79
C TYR A 44 -8.42 -17.60 -1.10
N MET A 45 -9.27 -17.03 -1.97
CA MET A 45 -9.26 -15.58 -2.24
C MET A 45 -9.58 -14.76 -1.00
N SER A 46 -10.55 -15.17 -0.17
CA SER A 46 -10.89 -14.45 1.06
C SER A 46 -9.78 -14.54 2.11
N LYS A 47 -9.05 -15.66 2.19
CA LYS A 47 -7.84 -15.76 3.02
C LYS A 47 -6.74 -14.83 2.52
N ALA A 48 -6.44 -14.86 1.21
CA ALA A 48 -5.43 -13.98 0.61
C ALA A 48 -5.77 -12.49 0.84
N LYS A 49 -7.03 -12.09 0.59
CA LYS A 49 -7.50 -10.73 0.87
C LYS A 49 -7.40 -10.35 2.36
N LYS A 50 -7.64 -11.29 3.28
CA LYS A 50 -7.47 -11.06 4.72
C LYS A 50 -6.00 -10.86 5.10
N GLU A 51 -5.08 -11.62 4.52
CA GLU A 51 -3.65 -11.45 4.76
C GLU A 51 -3.11 -10.14 4.19
N GLU A 52 -3.54 -9.78 2.98
CA GLU A 52 -3.22 -8.49 2.37
C GLU A 52 -3.77 -7.32 3.20
N ALA A 53 -5.01 -7.42 3.68
CA ALA A 53 -5.59 -6.42 4.57
C ALA A 53 -4.85 -6.33 5.92
N LYS A 54 -4.40 -7.46 6.48
CA LYS A 54 -3.56 -7.47 7.70
C LYS A 54 -2.23 -6.78 7.46
N ARG A 55 -1.57 -7.02 6.32
CA ARG A 55 -0.32 -6.35 5.95
C ARG A 55 -0.53 -4.85 5.75
N ALA A 56 -1.58 -4.46 5.04
CA ALA A 56 -1.93 -3.05 4.85
C ALA A 56 -2.24 -2.36 6.19
N GLN A 57 -2.93 -3.03 7.11
CA GLN A 57 -3.20 -2.51 8.45
C GLN A 57 -1.92 -2.40 9.30
N ALA A 58 -1.02 -3.38 9.21
CA ALA A 58 0.28 -3.32 9.90
C ALA A 58 1.15 -2.18 9.35
N GLN A 59 1.19 -1.99 8.03
CA GLN A 59 1.87 -0.86 7.40
C GLN A 59 1.26 0.47 7.82
N GLU A 60 -0.07 0.58 7.87
CA GLU A 60 -0.74 1.80 8.32
C GLU A 60 -0.45 2.11 9.79
N GLN A 61 -0.41 1.08 10.64
CA GLN A 61 -0.06 1.24 12.06
C GLN A 61 1.40 1.63 12.23
N ALA A 62 2.31 1.06 11.44
CA ALA A 62 3.71 1.49 11.39
C ALA A 62 3.77 2.97 11.00
N LEU A 63 3.17 3.36 9.87
CA LEU A 63 3.09 4.74 9.39
C LEU A 63 2.50 5.73 10.40
N LEU A 64 1.58 5.30 11.28
CA LEU A 64 1.02 6.14 12.35
C LEU A 64 2.04 6.47 13.45
N ASN A 65 2.97 5.55 13.72
CA ASN A 65 3.93 5.68 14.79
C ASN A 65 5.29 6.22 14.30
N THR A 66 5.68 5.99 13.05
CA THR A 66 7.05 6.29 12.62
C THR A 66 7.35 7.79 12.56
N PHE A 67 6.41 8.65 12.16
CA PHE A 67 6.76 10.06 11.85
C PHE A 67 6.74 11.03 13.03
N LYS A 68 6.25 10.59 14.20
CA LYS A 68 6.09 11.44 15.38
C LYS A 68 6.96 10.90 16.51
N TYR A 69 7.73 11.79 17.14
CA TYR A 69 8.45 11.45 18.34
C TYR A 69 7.51 11.49 19.54
N LYS A 70 7.52 10.41 20.33
CA LYS A 70 6.72 10.26 21.56
C LYS A 70 7.64 10.00 22.74
N GLU A 71 7.32 10.62 23.86
CA GLU A 71 7.94 10.38 25.16
C GLU A 71 6.79 10.19 26.16
N ASP A 72 6.74 9.04 26.83
CA ASP A 72 5.66 8.65 27.76
C ASP A 72 4.23 8.84 27.18
N ASP A 73 4.01 8.34 25.96
CA ASP A 73 2.77 8.48 25.17
C ASP A 73 2.40 9.91 24.71
N GLU A 74 3.14 10.95 25.11
CA GLU A 74 2.97 12.31 24.62
C GLU A 74 3.75 12.57 23.33
N VAL A 75 3.08 13.10 22.31
CA VAL A 75 3.75 13.54 21.08
C VAL A 75 4.48 14.86 21.33
N LYS A 76 5.82 14.86 21.38
CA LYS A 76 6.61 16.08 21.52
C LYS A 76 6.86 16.79 20.18
N GLY A 77 6.93 16.06 19.07
CA GLY A 77 7.26 16.63 17.77
C GLY A 77 7.22 15.66 16.61
N TYR A 78 7.64 16.14 15.44
CA TYR A 78 7.87 15.33 14.25
C TYR A 78 9.35 14.99 14.14
N ILE A 79 9.67 13.75 13.76
CA ILE A 79 11.06 13.33 13.54
C ILE A 79 11.54 13.91 12.21
N ILE A 80 12.77 14.43 12.19
CA ILE A 80 13.43 14.90 10.97
C ILE A 80 14.37 13.80 10.48
N TYR A 81 14.07 13.19 9.33
CA TYR A 81 14.83 12.06 8.85
C TYR A 81 16.11 12.48 8.12
N PRO A 82 17.20 11.68 8.20
CA PRO A 82 18.39 11.85 7.38
C PRO A 82 18.10 11.85 5.88
N SER A 83 18.87 12.58 5.08
CA SER A 83 18.72 12.64 3.61
C SER A 83 18.78 11.26 2.94
N ARG A 84 19.53 10.30 3.51
CA ARG A 84 19.70 8.93 2.97
C ARG A 84 18.41 8.12 2.85
N VAL A 85 17.35 8.47 3.59
CA VAL A 85 16.07 7.76 3.47
C VAL A 85 15.31 8.15 2.22
N LEU A 86 15.62 9.32 1.63
CA LEU A 86 14.95 9.85 0.45
C LEU A 86 15.55 9.25 -0.83
N GLN A 87 14.69 8.68 -1.66
CA GLN A 87 15.00 8.26 -3.01
C GLN A 87 14.29 9.17 -4.00
N VAL A 88 15.04 9.64 -4.99
CA VAL A 88 14.52 10.47 -6.08
C VAL A 88 14.69 9.69 -7.38
N SER A 89 13.58 9.45 -8.05
CA SER A 89 13.54 8.86 -9.39
C SER A 89 12.93 9.85 -10.38
N TYR A 90 13.17 9.67 -11.67
CA TYR A 90 12.63 10.53 -12.71
C TYR A 90 11.84 9.71 -13.71
N ILE A 91 10.59 10.10 -13.95
CA ILE A 91 9.77 9.52 -15.01
C ILE A 91 9.79 10.46 -16.22
N LEU A 92 10.10 9.89 -17.38
CA LEU A 92 10.03 10.59 -18.65
C LEU A 92 8.57 10.71 -19.08
N THR A 93 8.08 11.94 -19.21
CA THR A 93 6.73 12.23 -19.72
C THR A 93 6.82 13.02 -21.02
N SER A 94 5.72 13.14 -21.76
CA SER A 94 5.66 13.98 -22.97
C SER A 94 5.97 15.46 -22.70
N LYS A 95 5.96 15.90 -21.43
CA LYS A 95 6.27 17.26 -20.99
C LYS A 95 7.66 17.40 -20.35
N GLY A 96 8.46 16.33 -20.35
CA GLY A 96 9.81 16.29 -19.75
C GLY A 96 9.92 15.36 -18.55
N ASN A 97 11.06 15.43 -17.87
CA ASN A 97 11.39 14.59 -16.71
C ASN A 97 10.69 15.11 -15.46
N VAL A 98 9.82 14.30 -14.87
CA VAL A 98 9.11 14.62 -13.65
C VAL A 98 9.75 13.86 -12.48
N PRO A 99 10.18 14.55 -11.40
CA PRO A 99 10.73 13.88 -10.24
C PRO A 99 9.62 13.16 -9.46
N GLN A 100 9.91 11.92 -9.04
CA GLN A 100 9.14 11.15 -8.09
C GLN A 100 9.98 10.93 -6.83
N TYR A 101 9.39 11.24 -5.69
CA TYR A 101 10.04 11.09 -4.40
C TYR A 101 9.46 9.88 -3.69
N SER A 102 10.32 9.03 -3.16
CA SER A 102 9.96 7.96 -2.25
C SER A 102 10.89 7.98 -1.05
N VAL A 103 10.42 7.45 0.06
CA VAL A 103 11.21 7.33 1.28
C VAL A 103 11.23 5.87 1.70
N VAL A 104 12.43 5.35 1.96
CA VAL A 104 12.64 3.96 2.39
C VAL A 104 12.95 3.97 3.87
N LEU A 105 12.06 3.37 4.64
CA LEU A 105 12.17 3.25 6.10
C LEU A 105 12.18 1.78 6.49
N ASN A 106 12.65 1.50 7.69
CA ASN A 106 12.56 0.17 8.28
C ASN A 106 11.57 0.22 9.43
N TYR A 107 10.79 -0.85 9.61
CA TYR A 107 10.10 -1.10 10.87
C TYR A 107 10.57 -2.42 11.44
N ASP A 108 10.71 -2.46 12.76
CA ASP A 108 11.09 -3.67 13.46
C ASP A 108 9.91 -4.64 13.53
N THR A 109 10.19 -5.90 13.20
CA THR A 109 9.28 -7.02 13.40
C THR A 109 9.93 -8.05 14.31
N ASP A 110 9.13 -8.98 14.84
CA ASP A 110 9.61 -10.11 15.66
C ASP A 110 10.67 -10.98 14.94
N TYR A 111 10.80 -10.85 13.61
CA TYR A 111 11.76 -11.59 12.78
C TYR A 111 12.85 -10.71 12.17
N GLY A 112 12.95 -9.42 12.58
CA GLY A 112 13.96 -8.47 12.12
C GLY A 112 13.38 -7.22 11.43
N ALA A 113 14.26 -6.27 11.11
CA ALA A 113 13.89 -5.02 10.44
C ALA A 113 13.48 -5.28 8.97
N VAL A 114 12.30 -4.82 8.58
CA VAL A 114 11.78 -4.97 7.21
C VAL A 114 11.75 -3.59 6.54
N PRO A 115 12.42 -3.42 5.38
CA PRO A 115 12.35 -2.18 4.62
C PRO A 115 10.98 -2.03 3.95
N PHE A 116 10.44 -0.82 3.97
CA PHE A 116 9.25 -0.43 3.22
C PHE A 116 9.48 0.91 2.53
N ALA A 117 9.10 0.96 1.25
CA ALA A 117 9.18 2.18 0.45
C ALA A 117 7.81 2.86 0.42
N VAL A 118 7.81 4.17 0.63
CA VAL A 118 6.60 4.98 0.67
C VAL A 118 6.72 6.10 -0.33
N ALA A 119 5.74 6.24 -1.23
CA ALA A 119 5.68 7.37 -2.13
C ALA A 119 5.38 8.65 -1.34
N VAL A 120 6.11 9.72 -1.62
CA VAL A 120 5.96 11.00 -0.93
C VAL A 120 5.85 12.15 -1.93
N GLU A 121 5.10 13.17 -1.55
CA GLU A 121 4.93 14.38 -2.34
C GLU A 121 5.67 15.53 -1.66
N LYS A 122 6.54 16.22 -2.40
CA LYS A 122 7.22 17.41 -1.88
C LYS A 122 6.17 18.49 -1.58
N ASN A 123 6.04 18.87 -0.31
CA ASN A 123 4.99 19.77 0.19
C ASN A 123 5.59 21.05 0.80
N GLY A 124 6.65 21.57 0.19
CA GLY A 124 7.22 22.88 0.49
C GLY A 124 8.40 22.88 1.47
N THR A 125 9.16 23.97 1.41
CA THR A 125 10.26 24.31 2.33
C THR A 125 9.75 25.32 3.38
N PRO A 126 10.34 25.37 4.58
CA PRO A 126 9.91 26.29 5.63
C PRO A 126 10.05 27.74 5.18
N LYS A 127 9.17 28.61 5.71
CA LYS A 127 9.16 30.05 5.39
C LYS A 127 10.30 30.84 6.04
N THR A 128 10.90 30.28 7.09
CA THR A 128 11.92 30.94 7.90
C THR A 128 13.30 30.37 7.58
N GLN A 129 14.28 31.26 7.48
CA GLN A 129 15.64 30.98 7.02
C GLN A 129 16.53 30.31 8.07
N TYR A 130 15.98 29.92 9.24
CA TYR A 130 16.80 29.49 10.37
C TYR A 130 16.81 27.98 10.64
N THR A 131 18.06 27.52 10.67
CA THR A 131 18.69 26.37 11.36
C THR A 131 18.72 25.02 10.67
N TYR A 132 17.71 24.66 9.88
CA TYR A 132 17.69 23.33 9.31
C TYR A 132 17.22 23.38 7.86
N ASN A 133 18.14 23.15 6.92
CA ASN A 133 17.76 22.87 5.53
C ASN A 133 16.92 21.57 5.55
N ILE A 134 15.60 21.72 5.64
CA ILE A 134 14.64 20.63 5.77
C ILE A 134 13.55 20.83 4.73
N THR A 135 13.21 19.76 4.02
CA THR A 135 12.03 19.71 3.16
C THR A 135 10.89 18.98 3.84
N ARG A 136 9.68 19.55 3.74
CA ARG A 136 8.43 18.88 4.15
C ARG A 136 7.91 18.02 3.01
N TYR A 137 7.60 16.78 3.34
CA TYR A 137 6.98 15.81 2.45
C TYR A 137 5.60 15.39 2.99
N GLN A 138 4.66 15.14 2.09
CA GLN A 138 3.36 14.56 2.39
C GLN A 138 3.36 13.09 2.01
N VAL A 139 2.96 12.25 2.96
CA VAL A 139 2.76 10.82 2.78
C VAL A 139 1.26 10.56 2.74
N THR A 140 0.78 9.90 1.70
CA THR A 140 -0.63 9.46 1.62
C THR A 140 -0.67 7.95 1.76
N SER A 141 -1.26 7.43 2.83
CA SER A 141 -1.46 5.98 2.97
C SER A 141 -2.52 5.48 1.99
N ASP A 142 -2.58 4.17 1.77
CA ASP A 142 -3.59 3.52 0.91
C ASP A 142 -5.04 3.84 1.29
N LYS A 143 -5.30 4.16 2.57
CA LYS A 143 -6.61 4.61 3.06
C LYS A 143 -6.92 6.10 2.82
N GLY A 144 -6.04 6.83 2.13
CA GLY A 144 -6.16 8.26 1.85
C GLY A 144 -5.74 9.18 3.00
N THR A 145 -5.30 8.64 4.15
CA THR A 145 -4.82 9.45 5.27
C THR A 145 -3.49 10.13 4.92
N LYS A 146 -3.50 11.46 4.98
CA LYS A 146 -2.32 12.30 4.76
C LYS A 146 -1.53 12.46 6.06
N ARG A 147 -0.21 12.27 5.98
CA ARG A 147 0.76 12.42 7.06
C ARG A 147 1.89 13.32 6.59
N ILE A 148 2.57 13.94 7.55
CA ILE A 148 3.69 14.86 7.28
C ILE A 148 4.99 14.16 7.68
N LEU A 149 5.97 14.25 6.79
CA LEU A 149 7.33 13.78 6.97
C LEU A 149 8.28 14.96 6.76
N PHE A 150 9.37 15.00 7.52
CA PHE A 150 10.44 15.97 7.35
C PHE A 150 11.74 15.25 7.05
N VAL A 151 12.52 15.77 6.11
CA VAL A 151 13.82 15.21 5.72
C VAL A 151 14.84 16.34 5.63
N TYR A 152 16.03 16.13 6.15
CA TYR A 152 17.15 17.06 5.96
C TYR A 152 17.56 17.11 4.49
N ASP A 153 17.80 18.32 3.96
CA ASP A 153 18.34 18.53 2.62
C ASP A 153 19.86 18.36 2.57
N GLY A 154 20.54 18.40 3.73
CA GLY A 154 21.99 18.20 3.86
C GLY A 154 22.36 16.80 4.37
N ASP A 155 23.66 16.51 4.39
CA ASP A 155 24.22 15.25 4.91
C ASP A 155 24.29 15.26 6.45
N ILE A 156 23.11 15.30 7.07
CA ILE A 156 22.95 15.03 8.49
C ILE A 156 22.52 13.57 8.61
N ASP A 157 23.35 12.76 9.26
CA ASP A 157 23.07 11.36 9.53
C ASP A 157 23.15 11.10 11.04
N TYR A 158 22.25 10.26 11.52
CA TYR A 158 22.16 9.83 12.91
C TYR A 158 21.46 8.46 12.96
N ASP A 159 21.63 7.76 14.07
CA ASP A 159 20.99 6.45 14.24
C ASP A 159 19.50 6.63 14.57
N LEU A 160 18.65 6.26 13.61
CA LEU A 160 17.19 6.26 13.78
C LEU A 160 16.72 5.26 14.84
N ASN A 161 17.58 4.31 15.25
CA ASN A 161 17.28 3.34 16.31
C ASN A 161 17.72 3.82 17.70
N ASP A 162 18.46 4.93 17.79
CA ASP A 162 18.90 5.53 19.06
C ASP A 162 17.93 6.64 19.49
N PRO A 163 17.11 6.42 20.54
CA PRO A 163 16.12 7.39 20.99
C PRO A 163 16.71 8.74 21.40
N GLU A 164 17.93 8.77 21.94
CA GLU A 164 18.58 10.02 22.37
C GLU A 164 18.95 10.88 21.16
N GLN A 165 19.52 10.26 20.12
CA GLN A 165 19.80 10.96 18.86
C GLN A 165 18.50 11.42 18.18
N VAL A 166 17.48 10.56 18.10
CA VAL A 166 16.19 10.93 17.50
C VAL A 166 15.57 12.14 18.21
N LYS A 167 15.68 12.22 19.55
CA LYS A 167 15.16 13.33 20.36
C LYS A 167 15.79 14.68 20.01
N ASP A 168 17.07 14.70 19.67
CA ASP A 168 17.78 15.92 19.25
C ASP A 168 17.41 16.34 17.81
N HIS A 169 16.82 15.44 17.03
CA HIS A 169 16.43 15.65 15.64
C HIS A 169 14.90 15.72 15.44
N ILE A 170 14.21 16.45 16.32
CA ILE A 170 12.76 16.67 16.23
C ILE A 170 12.38 18.12 15.88
N LEU A 171 11.28 18.27 15.15
CA LEU A 171 10.57 19.55 14.98
C LEU A 171 9.39 19.63 15.96
N PRO A 172 9.38 20.61 16.88
CA PRO A 172 8.26 20.82 17.79
C PRO A 172 6.95 21.09 17.03
N LEU A 173 5.84 20.53 17.55
CA LEU A 173 4.52 20.65 16.92
C LEU A 173 4.12 22.11 16.68
N GLU A 174 4.37 22.97 17.67
CA GLU A 174 4.03 24.38 17.62
C GLU A 174 4.83 25.13 16.55
N TRP A 175 6.11 24.77 16.37
CA TRP A 175 6.94 25.34 15.32
C TRP A 175 6.40 24.98 13.94
N VAL A 176 6.01 23.72 13.72
CA VAL A 176 5.44 23.26 12.45
C VAL A 176 4.15 24.03 12.11
N LYS A 177 3.25 24.19 13.07
CA LYS A 177 1.99 24.95 12.89
C LYS A 177 2.26 26.40 12.47
N ASN A 178 3.25 27.04 13.08
CA ASN A 178 3.53 28.45 12.84
C ASN A 178 4.31 28.70 11.54
N ASN A 179 5.12 27.72 11.10
CA ASN A 179 6.04 27.90 9.96
C ASN A 179 5.55 27.27 8.64
N TYR A 180 4.63 26.31 8.70
CA TYR A 180 4.02 25.74 7.50
C TYR A 180 2.53 26.02 7.43
N LYS A 181 2.04 26.42 6.25
CA LYS A 181 0.59 26.44 6.01
C LYS A 181 0.10 25.00 5.86
N ASN A 182 -1.00 24.69 6.54
CA ASN A 182 -1.82 23.51 6.25
C ASN A 182 -2.44 23.62 4.85
#